data_AF-A0A2E5IUP7-F1
#
_entry.id   AF-A0A2E5IUP7-F1
#
_cell.length_a   1.000
_cell.length_b   1.000
_cell.length_c   1.000
_cell.angle_alpha   90.00
_cell.angle_beta   90.00
_cell.angle_gamma   90.00
#
_symmetry.space_group_name_H-M   'P 1'
#
loop_
_entity.id
_entity.type
_entity.pdbx_description
1 polymer ?
#
loop_
_entity_poly.entity_id
_entity_poly.type
_entity_poly.pdbx_seq_one_letter_code
_entity_poly.pdbx_strand_id
1 'polypeptide(L)'
;MINFIILASMKGRFVSQSGNFYDNFQMMGYMVASDSAEAVSRFFDQTPYPIEWADVEYLWAEPLAYSPDTGHHGEYERIYIETLKNMYRK
;
A
#
# COMPACT_ATOMS: atom_id res chain seq x y z
N MET A 1 -18.84 -2.58 3.52
CA MET A 1 -17.66 -1.69 3.47
C MET A 1 -16.82 -1.97 4.70
N ILE A 2 -15.51 -2.09 4.51
CA ILE A 2 -14.53 -2.49 5.52
C ILE A 2 -13.48 -1.37 5.62
N ASN A 3 -12.91 -1.18 6.81
CA ASN A 3 -11.75 -0.30 6.99
C ASN A 3 -10.48 -1.02 6.57
N PHE A 4 -9.69 -0.41 5.71
CA PHE A 4 -8.38 -0.90 5.29
C PHE A 4 -7.29 0.03 5.82
N ILE A 5 -6.15 -0.54 6.20
CA ILE A 5 -4.89 0.20 6.34
C ILE A 5 -4.17 0.17 4.99
N ILE A 6 -3.72 1.34 4.54
CA ILE A 6 -2.95 1.49 3.30
C ILE A 6 -1.47 1.52 3.65
N LEU A 7 -0.71 0.67 2.96
CA LEU A 7 0.72 0.48 3.15
C LEU A 7 1.44 0.71 1.82
N ALA A 8 2.65 1.26 1.91
CA ALA A 8 3.51 1.55 0.77
C ALA A 8 4.86 0.86 0.93
N SER A 9 5.32 0.19 -0.13
CA SER A 9 6.70 -0.27 -0.23
C SER A 9 7.51 0.85 -0.86
N MET A 10 8.43 1.42 -0.09
CA MET A 10 9.30 2.50 -0.51
C MET A 10 10.51 1.92 -1.25
N LYS A 11 11.02 2.64 -2.24
CA LYS A 11 12.26 2.27 -2.92
C LYS A 11 13.43 2.31 -1.93
N GLY A 12 14.34 1.36 -2.11
CA GLY A 12 15.47 1.15 -1.20
C GLY A 12 15.22 0.01 -0.23
N ARG A 13 16.27 -0.40 0.49
CA ARG A 13 16.22 -1.50 1.45
C ARG A 13 16.89 -1.08 2.75
N PHE A 14 16.34 -1.55 3.87
CA PHE A 14 17.04 -1.48 5.14
C PHE A 14 18.00 -2.66 5.27
N VAL A 15 19.17 -2.41 5.85
CA VAL A 15 20.14 -3.44 6.18
C VAL A 15 20.21 -3.54 7.69
N SER A 16 19.91 -4.71 8.27
CA SER A 16 20.11 -4.91 9.70
C SER A 16 21.59 -4.95 10.04
N GLN A 17 21.91 -4.78 11.32
CA GLN A 17 23.28 -4.96 11.82
C GLN A 17 23.84 -6.37 11.55
N SER A 18 22.97 -7.37 11.38
CA SER A 18 23.34 -8.74 11.01
C SER A 18 23.49 -8.94 9.49
N GLY A 19 23.29 -7.91 8.67
CA GLY A 19 23.42 -7.95 7.21
C GLY A 19 22.19 -8.44 6.44
N ASN A 20 21.05 -8.64 7.11
CA ASN A 20 19.81 -9.01 6.43
C ASN A 20 19.17 -7.80 5.77
N PHE A 21 18.62 -7.98 4.58
CA PHE A 21 17.86 -6.96 3.87
C PHE A 21 16.39 -7.03 4.23
N TYR A 22 15.78 -5.87 4.44
CA TYR A 22 14.36 -5.71 4.69
C TYR A 22 13.80 -4.66 3.74
N ASP A 23 12.59 -4.92 3.29
CA ASP A 23 11.81 -3.95 2.53
C ASP A 23 11.45 -2.76 3.44
N ASN A 24 11.45 -1.57 2.86
CA ASN A 24 11.09 -0.35 3.57
C ASN A 24 9.58 -0.12 3.41
N PHE A 25 8.82 -0.33 4.48
CA PHE A 25 7.37 -0.17 4.45
C PHE A 25 6.93 1.06 5.23
N GLN A 26 5.99 1.82 4.68
CA GLN A 26 5.39 2.98 5.32
C GLN A 26 3.87 2.83 5.41
N MET A 27 3.31 3.16 6.58
CA MET A 27 1.86 3.33 6.76
C MET A 27 1.43 4.67 6.20
N MET A 28 0.46 4.65 5.30
CA MET A 28 0.01 5.83 4.57
C MET A 28 -1.30 6.38 5.15
N GLY A 29 -2.24 5.50 5.50
CA GLY A 29 -3.52 5.95 6.03
C GLY A 29 -4.55 4.86 6.11
N TYR A 30 -5.81 5.27 6.27
CA TYR A 30 -6.95 4.38 6.30
C TYR A 30 -7.91 4.71 5.17
N MET A 31 -8.56 3.68 4.62
CA MET A 31 -9.59 3.87 3.60
C MET A 31 -10.75 2.91 3.82
N VAL A 32 -11.98 3.41 3.62
CA VAL A 32 -13.19 2.59 3.61
C VAL A 32 -13.45 2.13 2.19
N ALA A 33 -13.51 0.82 1.97
CA ALA A 33 -13.76 0.25 0.64
C ALA A 33 -14.49 -1.10 0.71
N SER A 34 -14.82 -1.65 -0.45
CA SER A 34 -15.41 -3.00 -0.59
C SER A 34 -14.34 -4.08 -0.61
N ASP A 35 -13.18 -3.79 -1.22
CA ASP A 35 -12.01 -4.67 -1.31
C ASP A 35 -10.69 -3.88 -1.27
N SER A 36 -9.56 -4.59 -1.24
CA SER A 36 -8.22 -4.02 -1.12
C SER A 36 -7.82 -3.17 -2.33
N ALA A 37 -8.23 -3.56 -3.55
CA ALA A 37 -7.89 -2.85 -4.77
C ALA A 37 -8.63 -1.50 -4.86
N GLU A 38 -9.92 -1.50 -4.51
CA GLU A 38 -10.72 -0.30 -4.39
C GLU A 38 -10.14 0.64 -3.31
N ALA A 39 -9.66 0.10 -2.19
CA ALA A 39 -9.05 0.90 -1.12
C ALA A 39 -7.80 1.65 -1.61
N VAL A 40 -6.89 0.96 -2.31
CA VAL A 40 -5.67 1.57 -2.87
C VAL A 40 -6.02 2.61 -3.95
N SER A 41 -6.95 2.27 -4.84
CA SER A 41 -7.39 3.16 -5.93
C SER A 41 -7.97 4.46 -5.37
N ARG A 42 -8.90 4.37 -4.41
CA ARG A 42 -9.48 5.54 -3.73
C ARG A 42 -8.44 6.36 -2.98
N PHE A 43 -7.48 5.71 -2.31
CA PHE A 43 -6.41 6.41 -1.60
C PHE A 43 -5.52 7.20 -2.57
N PHE A 44 -5.14 6.59 -3.70
CA PHE A 44 -4.34 7.23 -4.73
C PHE A 44 -5.08 8.41 -5.39
N ASP A 45 -6.39 8.29 -5.61
CA ASP A 45 -7.19 9.39 -6.17
C ASP A 45 -7.30 10.58 -5.21
N GLN A 46 -7.52 10.32 -3.93
CA GLN A 46 -7.73 11.38 -2.93
C GLN A 46 -6.44 12.07 -2.48
N THR A 47 -5.28 11.40 -2.62
CA THR A 47 -3.94 11.78 -2.13
C THR A 47 -3.96 12.95 -1.11
N PRO A 48 -4.28 12.66 0.17
CA PRO A 48 -4.59 13.71 1.15
C PRO A 48 -3.41 14.62 1.53
N TYR A 49 -2.20 14.32 1.04
CA TYR A 49 -0.97 15.07 1.26
C TYR A 49 -0.05 14.90 0.04
N PRO A 50 0.88 15.83 -0.21
CA PRO A 50 1.80 15.72 -1.36
C PRO A 50 2.75 14.53 -1.18
N ILE A 51 2.56 13.49 -2.00
CA ILE A 51 3.41 12.28 -2.04
C ILE A 51 4.27 12.31 -3.29
N GLU A 52 5.59 12.17 -3.12
CA GLU A 52 6.49 11.90 -4.24
C GLU A 52 6.43 10.41 -4.62
N TRP A 53 5.52 10.08 -5.53
CA TRP A 53 5.30 8.73 -6.02
C TRP A 53 6.52 8.10 -6.71
N ALA A 54 7.55 8.88 -7.01
CA ALA A 54 8.82 8.37 -7.51
C ALA A 54 9.56 7.51 -6.47
N ASP A 55 9.30 7.72 -5.18
CA ASP A 55 9.94 7.01 -4.08
C ASP A 55 9.17 5.75 -3.64
N VAL A 56 8.00 5.51 -4.22
CA VAL A 56 7.13 4.37 -3.90
C VAL A 56 7.21 3.33 -5.02
N GLU A 57 7.33 2.05 -4.66
CA GLU A 57 7.37 0.92 -5.59
C GLU A 57 5.95 0.38 -5.85
N TYR A 58 5.23 0.04 -4.78
CA TYR A 58 3.84 -0.42 -4.85
C TYR A 58 3.08 -0.07 -3.56
N LEU A 59 1.76 -0.02 -3.69
CA LEU A 59 0.82 0.09 -2.58
C LEU A 59 0.09 -1.23 -2.39
N TRP A 60 -0.35 -1.50 -1.16
CA TRP A 60 -1.34 -2.53 -0.88
C TRP A 60 -2.21 -2.12 0.29
N ALA A 61 -3.29 -2.86 0.51
CA ALA A 61 -4.26 -2.60 1.54
C ALA A 61 -4.58 -3.86 2.33
N GLU A 62 -4.53 -3.76 3.66
CA GLU A 62 -4.87 -4.85 4.58
C GLU A 62 -6.20 -4.52 5.28
N PRO A 63 -7.19 -5.42 5.33
CA PRO A 63 -8.44 -5.18 6.04
C PRO A 63 -8.23 -5.19 7.55
N LEU A 64 -8.74 -4.17 8.23
CA LEU A 64 -8.84 -4.09 9.68
C LEU A 64 -10.12 -4.78 10.15
N ALA A 65 -10.14 -6.10 10.02
CA ALA A 65 -11.23 -6.95 10.48
C ALA A 65 -10.71 -8.03 11.42
N TYR A 66 -11.54 -8.38 12.42
CA TYR A 66 -11.25 -9.49 13.31
C TYR A 66 -11.77 -10.78 12.68
N SER A 67 -10.95 -11.40 11.81
CA SER A 67 -11.23 -12.67 11.13
C SER A 67 -9.95 -13.51 11.09
N PRO A 68 -10.03 -14.86 11.08
CA PRO A 68 -8.88 -15.71 10.76
C PRO A 68 -8.28 -15.43 9.37
N ASP A 69 -9.07 -14.83 8.47
CA ASP A 69 -8.67 -14.44 7.12
C ASP A 69 -8.08 -13.01 7.07
N THR A 70 -7.46 -12.51 8.14
CA THR A 70 -6.71 -11.23 8.13
C THR A 70 -5.27 -11.42 8.57
N GLY A 71 -4.42 -10.41 8.33
CA GLY A 71 -2.99 -10.50 8.62
C GLY A 71 -2.22 -11.29 7.57
N HIS A 72 -2.54 -11.09 6.30
CA HIS A 72 -1.93 -11.79 5.17
C HIS A 72 -0.47 -11.39 4.90
N HIS A 73 0.17 -10.64 5.81
CA HIS A 73 1.60 -10.31 5.76
C HIS A 73 2.10 -9.78 4.39
N GLY A 74 1.26 -9.05 3.63
CA GLY A 74 1.62 -8.58 2.29
C GLY A 74 1.42 -9.60 1.15
N GLU A 75 0.61 -10.63 1.36
CA GLU A 75 0.11 -11.55 0.31
C GLU A 75 -1.07 -10.95 -0.48
N TYR A 76 -1.68 -9.86 -0.02
CA TYR A 76 -2.67 -9.14 -0.82
C TYR A 76 -2.04 -8.54 -2.08
N GLU A 77 -2.91 -8.31 -3.08
CA GLU A 77 -2.49 -7.81 -4.39
C GLU A 77 -1.67 -6.51 -4.27
N ARG A 78 -0.44 -6.58 -4.77
CA ARG A 78 0.50 -5.45 -4.82
C ARG A 78 0.18 -4.63 -6.05
N ILE A 79 -0.23 -3.39 -5.83
CA ILE A 79 -0.60 -2.48 -6.91
C ILE A 79 0.55 -1.52 -7.14
N TYR A 80 1.30 -1.77 -8.22
CA TYR A 80 2.44 -0.96 -8.60
C TYR A 80 2.02 0.45 -9.00
N ILE A 81 2.81 1.43 -8.57
CA ILE A 81 2.55 2.85 -8.80
C ILE A 81 2.44 3.18 -10.29
N GLU A 82 3.24 2.53 -11.14
CA GLU A 82 3.20 2.76 -12.58
C GLU A 82 1.86 2.33 -13.20
N THR A 83 1.21 1.29 -12.66
CA THR A 83 -0.14 0.89 -13.07
C THR A 83 -1.15 1.96 -12.72
N LEU A 84 -1.08 2.52 -11.50
CA LEU A 84 -1.95 3.62 -11.07
C LEU A 84 -1.76 4.87 -11.94
N LYS A 85 -0.51 5.33 -12.12
CA LYS A 85 -0.20 6.50 -12.96
C LYS A 85 -0.75 6.37 -14.37
N ASN A 86 -0.73 5.18 -14.96
CA ASN A 86 -1.27 4.94 -16.30
C ASN A 86 -2.79 4.99 -16.35
N MET A 87 -3.49 4.57 -15.29
CA MET A 87 -4.95 4.66 -15.21
C MET A 87 -5.44 6.11 -15.07
N TYR A 88 -4.74 6.93 -14.29
CA TYR A 88 -5.12 8.33 -14.00
C TYR A 88 -4.54 9.36 -15.00
N ARG A 89 -3.77 8.93 -16.00
CA ARG A 89 -3.25 9.79 -17.08
C ARG A 89 -4.24 10.02 -18.23
N LYS A 90 -5.44 9.46 -18.15
CA LYS A 90 -6.53 9.67 -19.13
C LYS A 90 -7.39 10.86 -18.72
#